data_AF-A0A497E9G2-F1
#
_entry.id   AF-A0A497E9G2-F1
#
_cell.length_a   1.000
_cell.length_b   1.000
_cell.length_c   1.000
_cell.angle_alpha   90.00
_cell.angle_beta   90.00
_cell.angle_gamma   90.00
#
_symmetry.space_group_name_H-M   'P 1'
#
loop_
_entity.id
_entity.type
_entity.pdbx_description
1 polymer ?
#
loop_
_entity_poly.entity_id
_entity_poly.type
_entity_poly.pdbx_seq_one_letter_code
_entity_poly.pdbx_strand_id
1 'polypeptide(L)'
;MISNTTVGPLYGQVLAKELALDPCTEMPDGEEYKVWPQVEGLCTQWLKKGLHRSDSVLAIGGGVVTDTCGFAASIYMRGLQWIAVPTTLLAMVDASVGGKTGVNMTEGKNLLGTFWQPSLVVADINTLETLPERQLRAGMAEVIKSAWIGDRDLLDLIDPERPISDPLWEELVMRTIKVKARIVEEDEREAGVRKALNLGHTLGHALEAATGYKRFLHGEAVAWGLRAVTAIAADRGLLASPWKRQLDAAIDRLEPLPPIVGMDPERILHYLTKDKKSDHSGVAWVLPSDGGVILDQRVSIEEIREVLENLAAV
;
A
#
# COMPACT_ATOMS: atom_id res chain seq x y z
N MET A 1 9.21 16.75 -14.19
CA MET A 1 9.40 15.82 -13.07
C MET A 1 8.70 16.35 -11.83
N ILE A 2 8.04 15.48 -11.04
CA ILE A 2 7.40 15.81 -9.77
C ILE A 2 7.99 14.95 -8.64
N SER A 3 8.23 15.55 -7.48
CA SER A 3 8.62 14.88 -6.23
C SER A 3 7.99 15.58 -5.03
N ASN A 4 8.29 15.14 -3.81
CA ASN A 4 7.99 15.90 -2.58
C ASN A 4 9.22 16.64 -2.04
N THR A 5 9.03 17.47 -1.02
CA THR A 5 10.11 18.26 -0.38
C THR A 5 11.18 17.41 0.32
N THR A 6 10.96 16.11 0.51
CA THR A 6 11.90 15.18 1.17
C THR A 6 12.77 14.44 0.16
N VAL A 7 12.14 13.86 -0.87
CA VAL A 7 12.76 13.04 -1.93
C VAL A 7 13.35 13.92 -3.04
N GLY A 8 12.75 15.09 -3.31
CA GLY A 8 13.19 16.02 -4.35
C GLY A 8 14.67 16.41 -4.24
N PRO A 9 15.15 16.85 -3.06
CA PRO A 9 16.55 17.18 -2.84
C PRO A 9 17.51 15.98 -2.92
N LEU A 10 17.04 14.77 -2.58
CA LEU A 10 17.87 13.55 -2.58
C LEU A 10 18.08 13.01 -3.99
N TYR A 11 17.00 12.92 -4.78
CA TYR A 11 17.01 12.21 -6.06
C TYR A 11 16.42 13.03 -7.21
N GLY A 12 15.37 13.81 -6.96
CA GLY A 12 14.60 14.49 -8.01
C GLY A 12 15.42 15.52 -8.78
N GLN A 13 16.16 16.40 -8.08
CA GLN A 13 16.95 17.43 -8.75
C GLN A 13 18.14 16.83 -9.53
N VAL A 14 18.78 15.80 -8.98
CA VAL A 14 19.89 15.08 -9.63
C VAL A 14 19.38 14.39 -10.90
N LEU A 15 18.31 13.62 -10.79
CA LEU A 15 17.73 12.89 -11.92
C LEU A 15 17.22 13.83 -13.01
N ALA A 16 16.59 14.95 -12.64
CA ALA A 16 16.14 15.95 -13.62
C ALA A 16 17.32 16.52 -14.41
N LYS A 17 18.44 16.80 -13.74
CA LYS A 17 19.67 17.30 -14.39
C LYS A 17 20.30 16.24 -15.29
N GLU A 18 20.47 15.01 -14.82
CA GLU A 18 21.12 13.93 -15.57
C GLU A 18 20.33 13.54 -16.83
N LEU A 19 18.99 13.58 -16.75
CA LEU A 19 18.11 13.31 -17.89
C LEU A 19 17.79 14.55 -18.74
N ALA A 20 18.41 15.70 -18.46
CA ALA A 20 18.14 16.98 -19.12
C ALA A 20 16.63 17.34 -19.18
N LEU A 21 15.91 17.05 -18.10
CA LEU A 21 14.50 17.36 -17.91
C LEU A 21 14.32 18.74 -17.26
N ASP A 22 13.09 19.26 -17.32
CA ASP A 22 12.71 20.43 -16.53
C ASP A 22 12.98 20.23 -15.02
N PRO A 23 13.34 21.30 -14.29
CA PRO A 23 13.57 21.25 -12.85
C PRO A 23 12.42 20.56 -12.11
N CYS A 24 12.77 19.74 -11.13
CA CYS A 24 11.80 18.98 -10.36
C CYS A 24 10.87 19.96 -9.61
N THR A 25 9.57 19.82 -9.86
CA THR A 25 8.54 20.51 -9.08
C THR A 25 8.30 19.70 -7.81
N GLU A 26 8.34 20.37 -6.66
CA GLU A 26 8.13 19.74 -5.36
C GLU A 26 6.72 20.03 -4.84
N MET A 27 6.04 18.98 -4.36
CA MET A 27 4.86 19.08 -3.51
C MET A 27 5.26 18.93 -2.03
N PRO A 28 4.44 19.41 -1.07
CA PRO A 28 4.70 19.13 0.34
C PRO A 28 4.70 17.62 0.62
N ASP A 29 5.54 17.19 1.55
CA ASP A 29 5.57 15.79 2.02
C ASP A 29 4.51 15.53 3.08
N GLY A 30 3.84 14.37 3.01
CA GLY A 30 2.80 13.95 3.96
C GLY A 30 1.50 13.49 3.31
N GLU A 31 0.82 12.54 3.95
CA GLU A 31 -0.48 12.00 3.52
C GLU A 31 -1.58 13.07 3.56
N GLU A 32 -1.46 14.07 4.44
CA GLU A 32 -2.39 15.20 4.54
C GLU A 32 -2.44 16.08 3.28
N TYR A 33 -1.40 16.02 2.44
CA TYR A 33 -1.33 16.74 1.17
C TYR A 33 -1.82 15.89 -0.02
N LYS A 34 -2.17 14.62 0.22
CA LYS A 34 -2.79 13.73 -0.77
C LYS A 34 -4.27 14.08 -0.97
N VAL A 35 -4.54 15.29 -1.48
CA VAL A 35 -5.88 15.88 -1.57
C VAL A 35 -6.11 16.58 -2.91
N TRP A 36 -7.38 16.83 -3.27
CA TRP A 36 -7.76 17.48 -4.53
C TRP A 36 -7.03 18.82 -4.82
N PRO A 37 -6.87 19.75 -3.86
CA PRO A 37 -6.13 21.00 -4.11
C PRO A 37 -4.70 20.78 -4.63
N GLN A 38 -4.04 19.69 -4.22
CA GLN A 38 -2.70 19.36 -4.69
C GLN A 38 -2.72 18.94 -6.18
N VAL A 39 -3.72 18.18 -6.60
CA VAL A 39 -3.95 17.77 -8.00
C VAL A 39 -4.18 18.99 -8.88
N GLU A 40 -5.07 19.90 -8.45
CA GLU A 40 -5.34 21.16 -9.15
C GLU A 40 -4.08 22.03 -9.27
N GLY A 41 -3.30 22.12 -8.20
CA GLY A 41 -2.02 22.83 -8.16
C GLY A 41 -1.02 22.27 -9.18
N LEU A 42 -0.86 20.95 -9.25
CA LEU A 42 0.02 20.29 -10.23
C LEU A 42 -0.44 20.58 -11.67
N CYS A 43 -1.72 20.39 -11.97
CA CYS A 43 -2.29 20.69 -13.29
C CYS A 43 -2.10 22.16 -13.69
N THR A 44 -2.29 23.09 -12.75
CA THR A 44 -2.08 24.53 -13.00
C THR A 44 -0.62 24.84 -13.32
N GLN A 45 0.32 24.21 -12.63
CA GLN A 45 1.75 24.36 -12.91
C GLN A 45 2.11 23.79 -14.29
N TRP A 46 1.58 22.62 -14.66
CA TRP A 46 1.79 22.03 -15.97
C TRP A 46 1.29 22.93 -17.11
N LEU A 47 0.10 23.52 -16.96
CA LEU A 47 -0.41 24.51 -17.92
C LEU A 47 0.53 25.72 -18.07
N LYS A 48 1.01 26.26 -16.94
CA LYS A 48 1.94 27.42 -16.95
C LYS A 48 3.28 27.11 -17.59
N LYS A 49 3.76 25.86 -17.47
CA LYS A 49 4.99 25.37 -18.12
C LYS A 49 4.78 24.97 -19.59
N GLY A 50 3.55 25.01 -20.09
CA GLY A 50 3.25 24.64 -21.48
C GLY A 50 3.29 23.13 -21.75
N LEU A 51 3.01 22.30 -20.73
CA LEU A 51 2.95 20.85 -20.90
C LEU A 51 1.81 20.48 -21.88
N HIS A 52 2.13 19.70 -22.90
CA HIS A 52 1.22 19.27 -23.96
C HIS A 52 0.92 17.77 -23.87
N ARG A 53 -0.06 17.31 -24.66
CA ARG A 53 -0.52 15.89 -24.66
C ARG A 53 0.54 14.87 -25.07
N SER A 54 1.56 15.30 -25.81
CA SER A 54 2.68 14.46 -26.23
C SER A 54 3.76 14.31 -25.17
N ASP A 55 3.69 15.10 -24.10
CA ASP A 55 4.69 15.09 -23.04
C ASP A 55 4.35 14.04 -21.98
N SER A 56 5.32 13.76 -21.12
CA SER A 56 5.20 12.79 -20.05
C SER A 56 5.52 13.40 -18.68
N VAL A 57 4.83 12.90 -17.66
CA VAL A 57 5.11 13.25 -16.26
C VAL A 57 5.91 12.14 -15.60
N LEU A 58 7.12 12.44 -15.14
CA LEU A 58 7.88 11.54 -14.26
C LEU A 58 7.61 11.91 -12.81
N ALA A 59 7.09 10.96 -12.02
CA ALA A 59 6.81 11.09 -10.59
C ALA A 59 7.80 10.23 -9.79
N ILE A 60 8.64 10.88 -8.97
CA ILE A 60 9.64 10.21 -8.12
C ILE A 60 9.28 10.41 -6.64
N GLY A 61 9.14 9.32 -5.90
CA GLY A 61 8.74 9.37 -4.48
C GLY A 61 8.00 8.13 -4.01
N GLY A 62 7.38 8.22 -2.83
CA GLY A 62 6.54 7.15 -2.29
C GLY A 62 5.14 7.07 -2.92
N GLY A 63 4.26 6.31 -2.27
CA GLY A 63 2.86 6.10 -2.70
C GLY A 63 2.06 7.41 -2.84
N VAL A 64 2.26 8.37 -1.93
CA VAL A 64 1.57 9.68 -1.99
C VAL A 64 1.87 10.43 -3.28
N VAL A 65 3.16 10.53 -3.64
CA VAL A 65 3.60 11.24 -4.84
C VAL A 65 3.09 10.52 -6.09
N THR A 66 3.27 9.20 -6.15
CA THR A 66 2.89 8.39 -7.32
C THR A 66 1.37 8.38 -7.54
N ASP A 67 0.56 8.20 -6.49
CA ASP A 67 -0.90 8.24 -6.60
C ASP A 67 -1.42 9.63 -7.01
N THR A 68 -0.90 10.70 -6.39
CA THR A 68 -1.34 12.07 -6.67
C THR A 68 -0.96 12.49 -8.09
N CYS A 69 0.27 12.19 -8.51
CA CYS A 69 0.75 12.51 -9.85
C CYS A 69 0.07 11.66 -10.92
N GLY A 70 -0.13 10.37 -10.67
CA GLY A 70 -0.85 9.47 -11.57
C GLY A 70 -2.30 9.94 -11.77
N PHE A 71 -2.97 10.37 -10.70
CA PHE A 71 -4.33 10.88 -10.80
C PHE A 71 -4.37 12.21 -11.55
N ALA A 72 -3.47 13.14 -11.25
CA ALA A 72 -3.33 14.39 -12.00
C ALA A 72 -3.07 14.13 -13.49
N ALA A 73 -2.18 13.19 -13.83
CA ALA A 73 -1.88 12.80 -15.20
C ALA A 73 -3.10 12.19 -15.90
N SER A 74 -3.93 11.41 -15.19
CA SER A 74 -5.13 10.78 -15.76
C SER A 74 -6.19 11.80 -16.22
N ILE A 75 -6.30 12.94 -15.53
CA ILE A 75 -7.33 13.95 -15.80
C ILE A 75 -6.79 15.12 -16.63
N TYR A 76 -5.49 15.42 -16.54
CA TYR A 76 -4.88 16.51 -17.29
C TYR A 76 -5.01 16.27 -18.79
N MET A 77 -5.63 17.21 -19.50
CA MET A 77 -5.94 17.11 -20.93
C MET A 77 -6.67 15.81 -21.35
N ARG A 78 -7.33 15.13 -20.40
CA ARG A 78 -7.98 13.80 -20.51
C ARG A 78 -7.01 12.61 -20.64
N GLY A 79 -5.80 12.75 -20.10
CA GLY A 79 -4.82 11.67 -20.02
C GLY A 79 -3.47 12.10 -20.57
N LEU A 80 -2.45 12.03 -19.72
CA LEU A 80 -1.04 12.11 -20.07
C LEU A 80 -0.34 10.79 -19.78
N GLN A 81 0.70 10.52 -20.56
CA GLN A 81 1.67 9.48 -20.21
C GLN A 81 2.39 9.90 -18.92
N TRP A 82 2.68 8.90 -18.09
CA TRP A 82 3.41 9.13 -16.86
C TRP A 82 4.29 7.93 -16.51
N ILE A 83 5.35 8.21 -15.76
CA ILE A 83 6.35 7.25 -15.32
C ILE A 83 6.41 7.31 -13.80
N ALA A 84 6.35 6.16 -13.14
CA ALA A 84 6.51 6.05 -11.70
C ALA A 84 7.96 5.64 -11.36
N VAL A 85 8.62 6.39 -10.49
CA VAL A 85 9.93 6.06 -9.92
C VAL A 85 9.75 5.93 -8.40
N PRO A 86 9.21 4.80 -7.92
CA PRO A 86 8.95 4.59 -6.50
C PRO A 86 10.25 4.57 -5.69
N THR A 87 10.29 5.31 -4.58
CA THR A 87 11.46 5.41 -3.69
C THR A 87 11.22 4.84 -2.29
N THR A 88 10.08 4.17 -2.09
CA THR A 88 9.79 3.43 -0.85
C THR A 88 9.47 1.99 -1.20
N LEU A 89 9.80 1.05 -0.31
CA LEU A 89 9.53 -0.37 -0.55
C LEU A 89 8.04 -0.60 -0.83
N LEU A 90 7.16 0.00 -0.04
CA LEU A 90 5.71 -0.04 -0.25
C LEU A 90 5.29 0.42 -1.65
N ALA A 91 5.87 1.53 -2.14
CA ALA A 91 5.54 2.03 -3.47
C ALA A 91 6.09 1.12 -4.57
N MET A 92 7.27 0.54 -4.39
CA MET A 92 7.87 -0.39 -5.35
C MET A 92 7.03 -1.66 -5.52
N VAL A 93 6.61 -2.25 -4.40
CA VAL A 93 5.95 -3.57 -4.42
C VAL A 93 4.44 -3.51 -4.53
N ASP A 94 3.84 -2.36 -4.23
CA ASP A 94 2.38 -2.19 -4.23
C ASP A 94 1.96 -0.91 -4.99
N ALA A 95 2.08 0.29 -4.39
CA ALA A 95 1.34 1.47 -4.87
C ALA A 95 1.60 1.85 -6.35
N SER A 96 2.84 1.72 -6.85
CA SER A 96 3.18 2.10 -8.23
C SER A 96 2.71 1.09 -9.30
N VAL A 97 2.22 -0.09 -8.90
CA VAL A 97 1.81 -1.16 -9.80
C VAL A 97 0.29 -1.36 -9.76
N GLY A 98 -0.34 -1.35 -10.93
CA GLY A 98 -1.75 -1.69 -11.10
C GLY A 98 -2.73 -0.53 -11.21
N GLY A 99 -2.21 0.68 -11.45
CA GLY A 99 -2.96 1.81 -12.02
C GLY A 99 -3.99 2.46 -11.11
N LYS A 100 -4.16 2.03 -9.86
CA LYS A 100 -5.01 2.74 -8.91
C LYS A 100 -4.31 4.04 -8.52
N THR A 101 -4.85 5.16 -8.98
CA THR A 101 -4.33 6.49 -8.65
C THR A 101 -5.44 7.29 -7.97
N GLY A 102 -5.11 8.18 -7.05
CA GLY A 102 -6.13 8.95 -6.38
C GLY A 102 -5.65 9.81 -5.24
N VAL A 103 -6.61 10.49 -4.63
CA VAL A 103 -6.43 11.35 -3.47
C VAL A 103 -7.55 11.14 -2.45
N ASN A 104 -7.29 11.61 -1.24
CA ASN A 104 -8.19 11.51 -0.11
C ASN A 104 -9.25 12.61 -0.17
N MET A 105 -10.41 12.31 0.41
CA MET A 105 -11.41 13.29 0.79
C MET A 105 -11.50 13.37 2.31
N THR A 106 -12.16 14.41 2.84
CA THR A 106 -12.43 14.55 4.28
C THR A 106 -13.12 13.29 4.84
N GLU A 107 -13.96 12.65 4.03
CA GLU A 107 -14.77 11.49 4.38
C GLU A 107 -13.99 10.17 4.37
N GLY A 108 -12.84 10.09 3.71
CA GLY A 108 -12.06 8.85 3.60
C GLY A 108 -10.90 8.88 2.61
N LYS A 109 -10.03 7.87 2.70
CA LYS A 109 -8.87 7.69 1.83
C LYS A 109 -9.25 7.22 0.43
N ASN A 110 -8.48 7.68 -0.57
CA ASN A 110 -8.53 7.20 -1.97
C ASN A 110 -9.94 7.22 -2.61
N LEU A 111 -10.85 8.08 -2.14
CA LEU A 111 -12.23 8.13 -2.63
C LEU A 111 -12.36 8.84 -3.99
N LEU A 112 -11.39 9.69 -4.35
CA LEU A 112 -11.31 10.29 -5.68
C LEU A 112 -10.12 9.72 -6.41
N GLY A 113 -10.33 9.15 -7.59
CA GLY A 113 -9.26 8.51 -8.33
C GLY A 113 -9.68 7.95 -9.67
N THR A 114 -8.71 7.37 -10.36
CA THR A 114 -8.89 6.67 -11.64
C THR A 114 -8.02 5.43 -11.69
N PHE A 115 -8.42 4.47 -12.54
CA PHE A 115 -7.53 3.42 -13.02
C PHE A 115 -6.75 3.95 -14.22
N TRP A 116 -5.50 4.38 -13.99
CA TRP A 116 -4.59 4.97 -14.99
C TRP A 116 -3.19 4.38 -14.86
N GLN A 117 -2.84 3.45 -15.77
CA GLN A 117 -1.56 2.74 -15.71
C GLN A 117 -0.38 3.68 -16.01
N PRO A 118 0.75 3.55 -15.29
CA PRO A 118 2.00 4.18 -15.72
C PRO A 118 2.50 3.53 -17.00
N SER A 119 3.16 4.31 -17.85
CA SER A 119 3.85 3.80 -19.04
C SER A 119 5.12 3.02 -18.70
N LEU A 120 5.71 3.31 -17.54
CA LEU A 120 6.90 2.63 -17.02
C LEU A 120 6.96 2.79 -15.49
N VAL A 121 7.41 1.73 -14.80
CA VAL A 121 7.79 1.77 -13.38
C VAL A 121 9.28 1.48 -13.29
N VAL A 122 10.05 2.34 -12.61
CA VAL A 122 11.49 2.17 -12.38
C VAL A 122 11.75 2.06 -10.88
N ALA A 123 11.90 0.83 -10.38
CA ALA A 123 12.20 0.55 -8.98
C ALA A 123 13.72 0.36 -8.79
N ASP A 124 14.41 1.44 -8.40
CA ASP A 124 15.82 1.37 -8.03
C ASP A 124 15.97 1.09 -6.53
N ILE A 125 16.45 -0.10 -6.19
CA ILE A 125 16.64 -0.59 -4.83
C ILE A 125 17.56 0.33 -4.02
N ASN A 126 18.53 1.00 -4.65
CA ASN A 126 19.46 1.89 -3.95
C ASN A 126 18.75 3.09 -3.31
N THR A 127 17.54 3.44 -3.75
CA THR A 127 16.75 4.48 -3.09
C THR A 127 16.29 4.10 -1.68
N LEU A 128 16.32 2.81 -1.33
CA LEU A 128 16.00 2.32 0.01
C LEU A 128 17.10 2.66 1.04
N GLU A 129 18.33 2.98 0.61
CA GLU A 129 19.42 3.36 1.52
C GLU A 129 19.10 4.60 2.37
N THR A 130 18.30 5.53 1.84
CA THR A 130 17.90 6.75 2.56
C THR A 130 16.52 6.63 3.20
N LEU A 131 15.84 5.49 3.02
CA LEU A 131 14.50 5.27 3.55
C LEU A 131 14.57 5.04 5.07
N PRO A 132 13.76 5.74 5.88
CA PRO A 132 13.70 5.46 7.32
C PRO A 132 13.30 4.00 7.57
N GLU A 133 13.98 3.36 8.52
CA GLU A 133 13.76 1.95 8.87
C GLU A 133 12.28 1.61 9.11
N ARG A 134 11.55 2.49 9.79
CA ARG A 134 10.10 2.35 10.02
C ARG A 134 9.30 2.23 8.72
N GLN A 135 9.66 3.01 7.69
CA GLN A 135 9.01 2.95 6.38
C GLN A 135 9.39 1.68 5.60
N LEU A 136 10.64 1.21 5.74
CA LEU A 136 11.10 -0.05 5.16
C LEU A 136 10.33 -1.24 5.77
N ARG A 137 10.27 -1.33 7.11
CA ARG A 137 9.51 -2.34 7.85
C ARG A 137 8.03 -2.32 7.46
N ALA A 138 7.42 -1.13 7.38
CA ALA A 138 6.03 -1.00 6.93
C ALA A 138 5.82 -1.54 5.50
N GLY A 139 6.70 -1.24 4.55
CA GLY A 139 6.60 -1.76 3.19
C GLY A 139 6.70 -3.29 3.09
N MET A 140 7.40 -3.92 4.03
CA MET A 140 7.56 -5.37 4.08
C MET A 140 6.25 -6.11 4.39
N ALA A 141 5.26 -5.45 5.01
CA ALA A 141 3.93 -6.04 5.20
C ALA A 141 3.25 -6.41 3.87
N GLU A 142 3.45 -5.59 2.82
CA GLU A 142 2.92 -5.86 1.48
C GLU A 142 3.65 -7.00 0.78
N VAL A 143 4.93 -7.23 1.13
CA VAL A 143 5.70 -8.39 0.68
C VAL A 143 5.15 -9.66 1.32
N ILE A 144 4.90 -9.66 2.64
CA ILE A 144 4.28 -10.80 3.34
C ILE A 144 2.91 -11.12 2.75
N LYS A 145 2.08 -10.09 2.52
CA LYS A 145 0.77 -10.23 1.88
C LYS A 145 0.88 -10.92 0.53
N SER A 146 1.75 -10.43 -0.34
CA SER A 146 1.95 -10.97 -1.68
C SER A 146 2.55 -12.38 -1.65
N ALA A 147 3.46 -12.64 -0.71
CA ALA A 147 4.03 -13.96 -0.48
C ALA A 147 2.93 -14.99 -0.23
N TRP A 148 2.01 -14.66 0.68
CA TRP A 148 0.90 -15.54 1.01
C TRP A 148 -0.06 -15.76 -0.16
N ILE A 149 -0.33 -14.70 -0.92
CA ILE A 149 -1.27 -14.73 -2.04
C ILE A 149 -0.77 -15.59 -3.21
N GLY A 150 0.53 -15.55 -3.53
CA GLY A 150 1.00 -16.15 -4.78
C GLY A 150 2.46 -16.62 -4.85
N ASP A 151 3.26 -16.46 -3.80
CA ASP A 151 4.66 -16.89 -3.77
C ASP A 151 5.18 -17.08 -2.33
N ARG A 152 4.87 -18.22 -1.71
CA ARG A 152 5.14 -18.46 -0.28
C ARG A 152 6.62 -18.39 0.10
N ASP A 153 7.50 -18.71 -0.83
CA ASP A 153 8.94 -18.72 -0.61
C ASP A 153 9.48 -17.30 -0.36
N LEU A 154 8.74 -16.25 -0.72
CA LEU A 154 9.06 -14.86 -0.33
C LEU A 154 9.08 -14.68 1.19
N LEU A 155 8.36 -15.49 1.98
CA LEU A 155 8.39 -15.42 3.45
C LEU A 155 9.79 -15.67 4.02
N ASP A 156 10.60 -16.50 3.34
CA ASP A 156 11.97 -16.80 3.74
C ASP A 156 12.92 -15.63 3.45
N LEU A 157 12.54 -14.73 2.54
CA LEU A 157 13.30 -13.53 2.18
C LEU A 157 12.96 -12.31 3.05
N ILE A 158 11.96 -12.40 3.93
CA ILE A 158 11.55 -11.29 4.82
C ILE A 158 12.66 -11.02 5.84
N ASP A 159 13.40 -9.94 5.63
CA ASP A 159 14.44 -9.47 6.53
C ASP A 159 14.57 -7.95 6.39
N PRO A 160 13.93 -7.15 7.28
CA PRO A 160 14.02 -5.69 7.21
C PRO A 160 15.39 -5.15 7.63
N GLU A 161 16.26 -5.96 8.24
CA GLU A 161 17.61 -5.58 8.66
C GLU A 161 18.66 -5.90 7.59
N ARG A 162 18.22 -6.52 6.48
CA ARG A 162 19.07 -6.84 5.33
C ARG A 162 19.73 -5.58 4.79
N PRO A 163 21.08 -5.54 4.66
CA PRO A 163 21.77 -4.44 4.01
C PRO A 163 21.23 -4.21 2.59
N ILE A 164 21.03 -2.95 2.19
CA ILE A 164 20.47 -2.62 0.86
C ILE A 164 21.39 -3.11 -0.29
N SER A 165 22.69 -3.25 -0.03
CA SER A 165 23.66 -3.81 -0.97
C SER A 165 23.53 -5.32 -1.20
N ASP A 166 22.68 -6.02 -0.44
CA ASP A 166 22.41 -7.44 -0.65
C ASP A 166 21.61 -7.63 -1.96
N PRO A 167 22.11 -8.44 -2.91
CA PRO A 167 21.45 -8.65 -4.21
C PRO A 167 20.05 -9.28 -4.10
N LEU A 168 19.71 -9.90 -2.96
CA LEU A 168 18.40 -10.49 -2.75
C LEU A 168 17.26 -9.45 -2.67
N TRP A 169 17.56 -8.15 -2.53
CA TRP A 169 16.53 -7.11 -2.61
C TRP A 169 15.89 -7.02 -4.00
N GLU A 170 16.68 -7.14 -5.06
CA GLU A 170 16.15 -7.17 -6.42
C GLU A 170 15.21 -8.36 -6.61
N GLU A 171 15.61 -9.54 -6.11
CA GLU A 171 14.77 -10.74 -6.14
C GLU A 171 13.46 -10.53 -5.37
N LEU A 172 13.54 -10.03 -4.13
CA LEU A 172 12.38 -9.75 -3.26
C LEU A 172 11.37 -8.83 -3.97
N VAL A 173 11.83 -7.68 -4.47
CA VAL A 173 10.97 -6.69 -5.12
C VAL A 173 10.40 -7.24 -6.43
N MET A 174 11.22 -7.86 -7.28
CA MET A 174 10.76 -8.39 -8.56
C MET A 174 9.73 -9.51 -8.41
N ARG A 175 9.94 -10.44 -7.48
CA ARG A 175 8.98 -11.54 -7.21
C ARG A 175 7.68 -11.00 -6.63
N THR A 176 7.76 -10.03 -5.72
CA THR A 176 6.56 -9.38 -5.16
C THR A 176 5.74 -8.68 -6.24
N ILE A 177 6.40 -7.90 -7.11
CA ILE A 177 5.74 -7.23 -8.24
C ILE A 177 5.08 -8.25 -9.17
N LYS A 178 5.73 -9.38 -9.47
CA LYS A 178 5.16 -10.45 -10.33
C LYS A 178 3.87 -11.06 -9.76
N VAL A 179 3.75 -11.19 -8.44
CA VAL A 179 2.49 -11.64 -7.81
C VAL A 179 1.39 -10.64 -8.10
N LYS A 180 1.62 -9.35 -7.82
CA LYS A 180 0.63 -8.30 -8.02
C LYS A 180 0.27 -8.11 -9.49
N ALA A 181 1.27 -8.07 -10.38
CA ALA A 181 1.08 -7.89 -11.82
C ALA A 181 0.15 -8.97 -12.40
N ARG A 182 0.39 -10.25 -12.06
CA ARG A 182 -0.47 -11.36 -12.51
C ARG A 182 -1.93 -11.19 -12.11
N ILE A 183 -2.17 -10.75 -10.87
CA ILE A 183 -3.52 -10.53 -10.35
C ILE A 183 -4.19 -9.33 -11.02
N VAL A 184 -3.44 -8.26 -11.28
CA VAL A 184 -3.93 -7.07 -11.99
C VAL A 184 -4.22 -7.38 -13.47
N GLU A 185 -3.38 -8.18 -14.13
CA GLU A 185 -3.61 -8.62 -15.51
C GLU A 185 -4.88 -9.46 -15.65
N GLU A 186 -5.18 -10.28 -14.63
CA GLU A 186 -6.41 -11.07 -14.60
C GLU A 186 -7.66 -10.22 -14.25
N ASP A 187 -7.52 -9.21 -13.38
CA ASP A 187 -8.61 -8.36 -12.93
C ASP A 187 -8.17 -6.92 -12.65
N GLU A 188 -8.09 -6.11 -13.71
CA GLU A 188 -7.61 -4.73 -13.60
C GLU A 188 -8.54 -3.85 -12.75
N ARG A 189 -9.84 -4.13 -12.70
CA ARG A 189 -10.83 -3.24 -12.07
C ARG A 189 -11.38 -3.74 -10.73
N GLU A 190 -10.76 -4.77 -10.16
CA GLU A 190 -11.12 -5.31 -8.84
C GLU A 190 -12.56 -5.82 -8.72
N ALA A 191 -13.02 -6.53 -9.75
CA ALA A 191 -14.35 -7.14 -9.75
C ALA A 191 -14.35 -8.57 -9.16
N GLY A 192 -13.19 -9.22 -9.05
CA GLY A 192 -13.03 -10.63 -8.70
C GLY A 192 -11.72 -10.91 -7.99
N VAL A 193 -10.78 -11.58 -8.68
CA VAL A 193 -9.55 -12.11 -8.06
C VAL A 193 -8.67 -11.03 -7.44
N ARG A 194 -8.72 -9.78 -7.92
CA ARG A 194 -7.90 -8.69 -7.37
C ARG A 194 -8.30 -8.31 -5.95
N LYS A 195 -9.49 -8.71 -5.48
CA LYS A 195 -9.86 -8.64 -4.05
C LYS A 195 -8.87 -9.40 -3.15
N ALA A 196 -8.15 -10.41 -3.66
CA ALA A 196 -7.11 -11.12 -2.91
C ALA A 196 -6.07 -10.16 -2.30
N LEU A 197 -5.75 -9.07 -3.00
CA LEU A 197 -4.81 -8.04 -2.55
C LEU A 197 -5.31 -7.25 -1.33
N ASN A 198 -6.56 -7.45 -0.90
CA ASN A 198 -7.12 -6.87 0.32
C ASN A 198 -6.93 -7.77 1.55
N LEU A 199 -6.13 -8.85 1.46
CA LEU A 199 -5.70 -9.63 2.63
C LEU A 199 -5.10 -8.69 3.69
N GLY A 200 -5.63 -8.72 4.90
CA GLY A 200 -5.28 -7.82 6.01
C GLY A 200 -5.81 -6.38 5.91
N HIS A 201 -6.27 -5.92 4.75
CA HIS A 201 -6.65 -4.51 4.55
C HIS A 201 -7.94 -4.12 5.28
N THR A 202 -8.87 -5.06 5.50
CA THR A 202 -10.15 -4.74 6.15
C THR A 202 -9.95 -4.17 7.56
N LEU A 203 -9.14 -4.85 8.39
CA LEU A 203 -8.76 -4.31 9.70
C LEU A 203 -7.76 -3.16 9.58
N GLY A 204 -6.77 -3.27 8.68
CA GLY A 204 -5.77 -2.21 8.49
C GLY A 204 -6.39 -0.83 8.24
N HIS A 205 -7.29 -0.74 7.27
CA HIS A 205 -8.00 0.52 6.99
C HIS A 205 -8.84 1.02 8.17
N ALA A 206 -9.45 0.10 8.94
CA ALA A 206 -10.22 0.48 10.12
C ALA A 206 -9.32 1.06 11.23
N LEU A 207 -8.11 0.50 11.44
CA LEU A 207 -7.13 1.03 12.40
C LEU A 207 -6.61 2.41 11.97
N GLU A 208 -6.29 2.57 10.69
CA GLU A 208 -5.89 3.85 10.12
C GLU A 208 -6.98 4.91 10.33
N ALA A 209 -8.22 4.61 9.97
CA ALA A 209 -9.33 5.54 10.11
C ALA A 209 -9.70 5.82 11.58
N ALA A 210 -9.68 4.81 12.45
CA ALA A 210 -9.94 4.97 13.88
C ALA A 210 -8.92 5.89 14.56
N THR A 211 -7.68 5.94 14.06
CA THR A 211 -6.62 6.81 14.59
C THR A 211 -6.48 8.12 13.84
N GLY A 212 -7.37 8.39 12.88
CA GLY A 212 -7.30 9.59 12.04
C GLY A 212 -6.01 9.67 11.24
N TYR A 213 -5.44 8.52 10.86
CA TYR A 213 -4.22 8.39 10.04
C TYR A 213 -2.95 8.97 10.68
N LYS A 214 -2.91 9.10 12.02
CA LYS A 214 -1.77 9.68 12.74
C LYS A 214 -0.89 8.66 13.46
N ARG A 215 -1.43 7.49 13.80
CA ARG A 215 -0.73 6.48 14.61
C ARG A 215 0.06 5.51 13.75
N PHE A 216 -0.59 4.96 12.74
CA PHE A 216 -0.06 3.89 11.90
C PHE A 216 0.37 4.43 10.53
N LEU A 217 1.50 3.94 10.06
CA LEU A 217 1.77 3.83 8.62
C LEU A 217 0.86 2.74 8.03
N HIS A 218 0.56 2.83 6.74
CA HIS A 218 -0.33 1.87 6.06
C HIS A 218 0.11 0.41 6.29
N GLY A 219 1.38 0.11 6.01
CA GLY A 219 1.92 -1.24 6.19
C GLY A 219 1.90 -1.76 7.63
N GLU A 220 2.01 -0.88 8.64
CA GLU A 220 1.88 -1.27 10.05
C GLU A 220 0.44 -1.68 10.38
N ALA A 221 -0.54 -0.96 9.83
CA ALA A 221 -1.95 -1.32 9.98
C ALA A 221 -2.28 -2.61 9.22
N VAL A 222 -1.72 -2.80 8.02
CA VAL A 222 -1.83 -4.05 7.25
C VAL A 222 -1.20 -5.21 8.02
N ALA A 223 -0.06 -5.03 8.69
CA ALA A 223 0.56 -6.07 9.53
C ALA A 223 -0.36 -6.54 10.66
N TRP A 224 -1.01 -5.63 11.39
CA TRP A 224 -2.06 -5.98 12.35
C TRP A 224 -3.24 -6.70 11.70
N GLY A 225 -3.63 -6.26 10.51
CA GLY A 225 -4.65 -6.94 9.72
C GLY A 225 -4.26 -8.37 9.32
N LEU A 226 -3.00 -8.59 8.95
CA LEU A 226 -2.45 -9.91 8.65
C LEU A 226 -2.47 -10.82 9.89
N ARG A 227 -2.12 -10.30 11.08
CA ARG A 227 -2.26 -11.05 12.34
C ARG A 227 -3.72 -11.46 12.59
N ALA A 228 -4.67 -10.53 12.38
CA ALA A 228 -6.08 -10.81 12.60
C ALA A 228 -6.63 -11.90 11.68
N VAL A 229 -6.42 -11.78 10.37
CA VAL A 229 -6.91 -12.77 9.39
C VAL A 229 -6.24 -14.13 9.59
N THR A 230 -4.98 -14.15 10.02
CA THR A 230 -4.23 -15.38 10.33
C THR A 230 -4.80 -16.10 11.55
N ALA A 231 -5.12 -15.36 12.62
CA ALA A 231 -5.77 -15.91 13.81
C ALA A 231 -7.15 -16.49 13.47
N ILE A 232 -8.02 -15.70 12.83
CA ILE A 232 -9.38 -16.13 12.45
C ILE A 232 -9.34 -17.37 11.54
N ALA A 233 -8.44 -17.40 10.55
CA ALA A 233 -8.32 -18.54 9.65
C ALA A 233 -7.88 -19.82 10.38
N ALA A 234 -6.97 -19.71 11.35
CA ALA A 234 -6.54 -20.83 12.16
C ALA A 234 -7.67 -21.36 13.05
N ASP A 235 -8.42 -20.47 13.70
CA ASP A 235 -9.55 -20.84 14.57
C ASP A 235 -10.68 -21.51 13.78
N ARG A 236 -10.87 -21.13 12.52
CA ARG A 236 -11.80 -21.77 11.57
C ARG A 236 -11.28 -23.07 10.97
N GLY A 237 -10.04 -23.49 11.27
CA GLY A 237 -9.42 -24.67 10.67
C GLY A 237 -9.11 -24.53 9.17
N LEU A 238 -9.09 -23.30 8.64
CA LEU A 238 -8.73 -23.00 7.25
C LEU A 238 -7.20 -22.99 7.04
N LEU A 239 -6.46 -22.74 8.12
CA LEU A 239 -5.02 -22.58 8.14
C LEU A 239 -4.38 -23.52 9.15
N ALA A 240 -3.58 -24.48 8.69
CA ALA A 240 -2.89 -25.43 9.56
C ALA A 240 -1.79 -24.76 10.40
N SER A 241 -1.49 -25.35 11.56
CA SER A 241 -0.53 -24.77 12.52
C SER A 241 0.87 -24.48 11.95
N PRO A 242 1.47 -25.29 11.06
CA PRO A 242 2.75 -24.94 10.45
C PRO A 242 2.70 -23.64 9.65
N TRP A 243 1.63 -23.45 8.87
CA TRP A 243 1.41 -22.26 8.06
C TRP A 243 1.13 -21.02 8.90
N LYS A 244 0.29 -21.16 9.93
CA LYS A 244 0.07 -20.10 10.92
C LYS A 244 1.40 -19.61 11.52
N ARG A 245 2.23 -20.54 12.00
CA ARG A 245 3.55 -20.20 12.59
C ARG A 245 4.46 -19.48 11.61
N GLN A 246 4.47 -19.87 10.33
CA GLN A 246 5.31 -19.22 9.33
C GLN A 246 4.85 -17.78 9.04
N LEU A 247 3.53 -17.55 8.92
CA LEU A 247 2.97 -16.21 8.78
C LEU A 247 3.26 -15.35 10.01
N ASP A 248 2.99 -15.85 11.20
CA ASP A 248 3.25 -15.12 12.45
C ASP A 248 4.74 -14.75 12.55
N ALA A 249 5.64 -15.69 12.29
CA ALA A 249 7.08 -15.43 12.33
C ALA A 249 7.53 -14.38 11.31
N ALA A 250 6.94 -14.35 10.11
CA ALA A 250 7.22 -13.32 9.12
C ALA A 250 6.71 -11.94 9.59
N ILE A 251 5.51 -11.88 10.20
CA ILE A 251 4.95 -10.64 10.73
C ILE A 251 5.74 -10.15 11.95
N ASP A 252 6.21 -11.06 12.81
CA ASP A 252 7.03 -10.74 13.98
C ASP A 252 8.34 -10.04 13.61
N ARG A 253 8.89 -10.30 12.41
CA ARG A 253 10.07 -9.56 11.91
C ARG A 253 9.79 -8.08 11.66
N LEU A 254 8.52 -7.67 11.55
CA LEU A 254 8.15 -6.27 11.32
C LEU A 254 8.10 -5.44 12.61
N GLU A 255 8.19 -6.09 13.78
CA GLU A 255 8.17 -5.40 15.07
C GLU A 255 9.36 -4.42 15.21
N PRO A 256 9.20 -3.34 16.02
CA PRO A 256 8.01 -3.00 16.79
C PRO A 256 6.93 -2.35 15.93
N LEU A 257 5.69 -2.82 16.05
CA LEU A 257 4.49 -2.18 15.52
C LEU A 257 3.93 -1.20 16.56
N PRO A 258 3.32 -0.07 16.14
CA PRO A 258 2.53 0.74 17.05
C PRO A 258 1.45 -0.15 17.68
N PRO A 259 1.29 -0.16 19.01
CA PRO A 259 0.37 -1.08 19.65
C PRO A 259 -1.08 -0.72 19.28
N ILE A 260 -2.00 -1.69 19.34
CA ILE A 260 -3.44 -1.39 19.30
C ILE A 260 -4.04 -1.17 20.70
N VAL A 261 -3.29 -1.49 21.76
CA VAL A 261 -3.74 -1.30 23.13
C VAL A 261 -4.15 0.16 23.39
N GLY A 262 -5.26 0.31 24.13
CA GLY A 262 -5.86 1.59 24.47
C GLY A 262 -6.70 2.24 23.36
N MET A 263 -6.85 1.59 22.19
CA MET A 263 -7.83 2.01 21.19
C MET A 263 -9.24 1.57 21.60
N ASP A 264 -10.24 2.37 21.27
CA ASP A 264 -11.65 2.06 21.49
C ASP A 264 -12.13 1.00 20.47
N PRO A 265 -12.46 -0.23 20.89
CA PRO A 265 -12.90 -1.29 19.98
C PRO A 265 -14.18 -0.92 19.22
N GLU A 266 -15.10 -0.19 19.84
CA GLU A 266 -16.35 0.22 19.19
C GLU A 266 -16.10 1.24 18.08
N ARG A 267 -15.07 2.09 18.24
CA ARG A 267 -14.61 2.98 17.16
C ARG A 267 -13.99 2.21 15.99
N ILE A 268 -13.24 1.14 16.25
CA ILE A 268 -12.69 0.27 15.18
C ILE A 268 -13.84 -0.45 14.47
N LEU A 269 -14.77 -1.02 15.23
CA LEU A 269 -15.97 -1.70 14.71
C LEU A 269 -16.84 -0.76 13.86
N HIS A 270 -16.97 0.50 14.25
CA HIS A 270 -17.66 1.51 13.44
C HIS A 270 -17.05 1.61 12.04
N TYR A 271 -15.72 1.70 11.91
CA TYR A 271 -15.07 1.78 10.60
C TYR A 271 -15.10 0.46 9.81
N LEU A 272 -15.11 -0.68 10.49
CA LEU A 272 -15.28 -2.00 9.85
C LEU A 272 -16.69 -2.20 9.25
N THR A 273 -17.69 -1.53 9.79
CA THR A 273 -19.11 -1.70 9.42
C THR A 273 -19.67 -0.53 8.61
N LYS A 274 -18.96 0.59 8.52
CA LYS A 274 -19.41 1.83 7.87
C LYS A 274 -19.85 1.65 6.40
N ASP A 275 -19.24 0.71 5.69
CA ASP A 275 -19.49 0.46 4.26
C ASP A 275 -20.67 -0.51 4.00
N LYS A 276 -21.27 -1.06 5.06
CA LYS A 276 -22.29 -2.11 4.94
C LYS A 276 -23.53 -1.68 5.71
N LYS A 277 -24.57 -1.27 4.97
CA LYS A 277 -25.93 -1.12 5.53
C LYS A 277 -26.21 -2.36 6.39
N SER A 278 -26.37 -2.11 7.69
CA SER A 278 -26.60 -3.06 8.77
C SER A 278 -27.40 -4.28 8.33
N ASP A 279 -26.72 -5.35 7.95
CA ASP A 279 -27.23 -6.69 8.05
C ASP A 279 -26.34 -7.40 9.07
N HIS A 280 -26.95 -8.06 10.04
CA HIS A 280 -26.28 -8.73 11.16
C HIS A 280 -25.42 -9.94 10.72
N SER A 281 -25.17 -10.09 9.41
CA SER A 281 -24.49 -11.22 8.77
C SER A 281 -22.95 -11.10 8.72
N GLY A 282 -22.36 -10.07 9.34
CA GLY A 282 -20.91 -9.90 9.44
C GLY A 282 -20.25 -9.24 8.22
N VAL A 283 -18.95 -9.01 8.32
CA VAL A 283 -18.17 -8.29 7.30
C VAL A 283 -17.43 -9.30 6.42
N ALA A 284 -17.62 -9.21 5.10
CA ALA A 284 -16.81 -9.95 4.13
C ALA A 284 -15.33 -9.54 4.18
N TRP A 285 -14.44 -10.49 4.51
CA TRP A 285 -12.99 -10.37 4.63
C TRP A 285 -12.30 -11.33 3.65
N VAL A 286 -11.01 -11.12 3.43
CA VAL A 286 -10.13 -12.09 2.76
C VAL A 286 -9.36 -12.83 3.85
N LEU A 287 -9.44 -14.16 3.87
CA LEU A 287 -8.74 -15.00 4.85
C LEU A 287 -7.66 -15.85 4.18
N PRO A 288 -6.51 -16.07 4.85
CA PRO A 288 -5.53 -17.05 4.41
C PRO A 288 -6.07 -18.47 4.58
N SER A 289 -5.59 -19.40 3.76
CA SER A 289 -5.85 -20.83 3.90
C SER A 289 -4.65 -21.66 3.44
N ASP A 290 -4.67 -22.96 3.74
CA ASP A 290 -3.65 -23.90 3.26
C ASP A 290 -3.46 -23.88 1.73
N GLY A 291 -4.49 -23.48 0.99
CA GLY A 291 -4.50 -23.35 -0.48
C GLY A 291 -4.25 -21.94 -1.03
N GLY A 292 -3.95 -20.94 -0.20
CA GLY A 292 -3.74 -19.55 -0.62
C GLY A 292 -4.66 -18.58 0.14
N VAL A 293 -5.59 -17.94 -0.57
CA VAL A 293 -6.58 -17.03 0.04
C VAL A 293 -8.00 -17.42 -0.33
N ILE A 294 -8.94 -17.17 0.58
CA ILE A 294 -10.36 -17.35 0.37
C ILE A 294 -11.03 -15.97 0.45
N LEU A 295 -11.75 -15.61 -0.61
CA LEU A 295 -12.40 -14.31 -0.74
C LEU A 295 -13.77 -14.30 -0.05
N ASP A 296 -14.24 -13.08 0.22
CA ASP A 296 -15.60 -12.77 0.68
C ASP A 296 -16.08 -13.59 1.89
N GLN A 297 -15.17 -14.00 2.77
CA GLN A 297 -15.46 -14.75 3.98
C GLN A 297 -16.18 -13.86 4.99
N ARG A 298 -17.39 -14.25 5.39
CA ARG A 298 -18.14 -13.51 6.41
C ARG A 298 -17.51 -13.73 7.78
N VAL A 299 -17.04 -12.65 8.41
CA VAL A 299 -16.54 -12.62 9.78
C VAL A 299 -17.58 -11.92 10.65
N SER A 300 -18.04 -12.61 11.70
CA SER A 300 -19.03 -12.08 12.63
C SER A 300 -18.46 -10.95 13.48
N ILE A 301 -19.33 -10.16 14.12
CA ILE A 301 -18.87 -9.10 15.02
C ILE A 301 -18.19 -9.72 16.25
N GLU A 302 -18.66 -10.88 16.70
CA GLU A 302 -18.09 -11.63 17.82
C GLU A 302 -16.65 -12.07 17.51
N GLU A 303 -16.39 -12.65 16.33
CA GLU A 303 -15.03 -13.02 15.90
C GLU A 303 -14.12 -11.79 15.80
N ILE A 304 -14.65 -10.66 15.33
CA ILE A 304 -13.90 -9.40 15.26
C ILE A 304 -13.54 -8.90 16.66
N ARG A 305 -14.48 -8.99 17.63
CA ARG A 305 -14.20 -8.58 19.02
C ARG A 305 -13.15 -9.46 19.66
N GLU A 306 -13.27 -10.77 19.53
CA GLU A 306 -12.33 -11.74 20.08
C GLU A 306 -10.92 -11.52 19.51
N VAL A 307 -10.78 -11.33 18.20
CA VAL A 307 -9.46 -11.08 17.60
C VAL A 307 -8.88 -9.73 18.05
N LEU A 308 -9.69 -8.68 18.21
CA LEU A 308 -9.22 -7.38 18.70
C LEU A 308 -8.73 -7.47 20.16
N GLU A 309 -9.43 -8.22 21.00
CA GLU A 309 -9.03 -8.47 22.40
C GLU A 309 -7.69 -9.23 22.45
N ASN A 310 -7.55 -10.28 21.65
CA ASN A 310 -6.32 -11.07 21.57
C ASN A 310 -5.13 -10.23 21.09
N LEU A 311 -5.33 -9.39 20.05
CA LEU A 311 -4.27 -8.54 19.52
C LEU A 311 -3.89 -7.40 20.49
N ALA A 312 -4.80 -6.97 21.37
CA ALA A 312 -4.51 -5.94 22.38
C ALA A 312 -3.74 -6.49 23.60
N ALA A 313 -3.64 -7.80 23.72
CA ALA A 313 -2.92 -8.50 24.80
C ALA A 313 -1.44 -8.81 24.47
N VAL A 314 -1.02 -8.60 23.22
CA VAL A 314 0.36 -8.75 22.72
C VAL A 314 1.09 -7.41 22.82
#